data_AF-A0A965AGK1-F1
#
_entry.id   AF-A0A965AGK1-F1
#
_cell.length_a   1.000
_cell.length_b   1.000
_cell.length_c   1.000
_cell.angle_alpha   90.00
_cell.angle_beta   90.00
_cell.angle_gamma   90.00
#
_symmetry.space_group_name_H-M   'P 1'
#
loop_
_entity.id
_entity.type
_entity.pdbx_description
1 polymer ?
#
loop_
_entity_poly.entity_id
_entity_poly.type
_entity_poly.pdbx_seq_one_letter_code
_entity_poly.pdbx_strand_id
1 'polypeptide(L)'
;AFTGATARGIGRFEQAQRGTLFLDEIGDMPLDAQTRLLRVLQDGEYTTVGGRTPVKADVRIIAATHRDLSRQVRQGHFREDLYYRLNVVPIRLPPLRERTEDIKQLVEHFFARGAENGLPFKTLDPDAMALLLTHPWSGNVRELENLVQRLAALYADDTISAETVRRELSDSVSGNTSADDTDETLSDAIRRHLERTFSGSEGGVPSRGLYSRVLHEMERPLISLTLDATRGNQIRAAEILGLNRNTLRKKIRELDIEVVRGTR
;
A
#
# COMPACT_ATOMS: atom_id res chain seq x y z
N ALA A 1 -22.45 14.03 -17.43
CA ALA A 1 -23.73 14.46 -16.83
C ALA A 1 -24.34 13.24 -16.14
N PHE A 2 -24.30 13.21 -14.81
CA PHE A 2 -25.03 12.26 -13.99
C PHE A 2 -25.85 13.11 -13.02
N THR A 3 -27.17 12.94 -13.07
CA THR A 3 -28.21 13.41 -12.14
C THR A 3 -28.23 14.91 -11.75
N GLY A 4 -29.11 15.68 -12.40
CA GLY A 4 -29.90 16.73 -11.72
C GLY A 4 -29.22 18.02 -11.23
N ALA A 5 -27.95 18.30 -11.56
CA ALA A 5 -27.31 19.55 -11.13
C ALA A 5 -27.74 20.75 -12.00
N THR A 6 -28.60 21.61 -11.46
CA THR A 6 -29.07 22.89 -12.04
C THR A 6 -28.02 24.00 -12.06
N ALA A 7 -26.84 23.77 -11.48
CA ALA A 7 -25.73 24.73 -11.49
C ALA A 7 -24.58 24.20 -12.37
N ARG A 8 -24.11 25.03 -13.30
CA ARG A 8 -22.93 24.75 -14.12
C ARG A 8 -21.70 24.77 -13.21
N GLY A 9 -21.26 23.60 -12.75
CA GLY A 9 -20.01 23.47 -12.02
C GLY A 9 -18.82 23.82 -12.92
N ILE A 10 -18.02 24.80 -12.51
CA ILE A 10 -16.81 25.21 -13.21
C ILE A 10 -15.84 24.01 -13.26
N GLY A 11 -15.35 23.66 -14.44
CA GLY A 11 -14.44 22.53 -14.63
C GLY A 11 -13.04 22.81 -14.05
N ARG A 12 -12.28 21.76 -13.71
CA ARG A 12 -10.92 21.92 -13.14
C ARG A 12 -9.94 22.66 -14.07
N PHE A 13 -10.04 22.44 -15.38
CA PHE A 13 -9.24 23.19 -16.37
C PHE A 13 -9.62 24.66 -16.45
N GLU A 14 -10.91 24.98 -16.28
CA GLU A 14 -11.41 26.35 -16.28
C GLU A 14 -10.97 27.09 -15.01
N GLN A 15 -10.96 26.42 -13.86
CA GLN A 15 -10.42 26.95 -12.60
C GLN A 15 -8.92 27.24 -12.69
N ALA A 16 -8.18 26.42 -13.43
CA ALA A 16 -6.72 26.51 -13.54
C ALA A 16 -6.24 27.37 -14.72
N GLN A 17 -7.14 28.08 -15.40
CA GLN A 17 -6.80 28.90 -16.57
C GLN A 17 -5.76 29.98 -16.20
N ARG A 18 -4.69 30.06 -17.00
CA ARG A 18 -3.46 30.84 -16.77
C ARG A 18 -2.76 30.51 -15.45
N GLY A 19 -2.98 29.31 -14.92
CA GLY A 19 -2.43 28.84 -13.66
C GLY A 19 -1.75 27.48 -13.79
N THR A 20 -1.74 26.73 -12.69
CA THR A 20 -1.18 25.38 -12.62
C THR A 20 -2.25 24.39 -12.17
N LEU A 21 -2.36 23.27 -12.87
CA LEU A 21 -3.21 22.14 -12.51
C LEU A 21 -2.33 20.99 -12.01
N PHE A 22 -2.51 20.63 -10.75
CA PHE A 22 -1.90 19.44 -10.16
C PHE A 22 -2.83 18.24 -10.28
N LEU A 23 -2.34 17.15 -10.86
CA LEU A 23 -3.04 15.88 -11.03
C LEU A 23 -2.33 14.82 -10.18
N ASP A 24 -2.93 14.46 -9.05
CA ASP A 24 -2.42 13.36 -8.23
C ASP A 24 -2.93 12.01 -8.75
N GLU A 25 -2.18 10.95 -8.48
CA GLU A 25 -2.52 9.55 -8.83
C GLU A 25 -2.91 9.36 -10.30
N ILE A 26 -2.18 9.97 -11.24
CA ILE A 26 -2.54 9.93 -12.67
C ILE A 26 -2.59 8.50 -13.25
N GLY A 27 -1.87 7.54 -12.66
CA GLY A 27 -1.88 6.13 -13.04
C GLY A 27 -3.18 5.37 -12.70
N ASP A 28 -4.09 5.98 -11.93
CA ASP A 28 -5.42 5.43 -11.63
C ASP A 28 -6.52 6.02 -12.53
N MET A 29 -6.15 6.93 -13.43
CA MET A 29 -7.09 7.57 -14.33
C MET A 29 -7.69 6.55 -15.33
N PRO A 30 -9.02 6.46 -15.45
CA PRO A 30 -9.66 5.62 -16.47
C PRO A 30 -9.31 6.05 -17.91
N LEU A 31 -9.33 5.11 -18.86
CA LEU A 31 -8.91 5.35 -20.26
C LEU A 31 -9.68 6.48 -20.97
N ASP A 32 -10.96 6.67 -20.64
CA ASP A 32 -11.78 7.74 -21.21
C ASP A 32 -11.32 9.12 -20.71
N ALA A 33 -10.97 9.24 -19.44
CA ALA A 33 -10.38 10.43 -18.85
C ALA A 33 -8.96 10.70 -19.40
N GLN A 34 -8.15 9.66 -19.58
CA GLN A 34 -6.84 9.78 -20.24
C GLN A 34 -6.97 10.35 -21.66
N THR A 35 -7.98 9.92 -22.42
CA THR A 35 -8.25 10.42 -23.77
C THR A 35 -8.65 11.89 -23.77
N ARG A 36 -9.42 12.34 -22.77
CA ARG A 36 -9.79 13.76 -22.63
C ARG A 36 -8.57 14.61 -22.26
N LEU A 37 -7.77 14.16 -21.29
CA LEU A 37 -6.55 14.85 -20.88
C LEU A 37 -5.56 14.97 -22.05
N LEU A 38 -5.42 13.89 -22.82
CA LEU A 38 -4.60 13.89 -24.03
C LEU A 38 -5.02 15.01 -24.97
N ARG A 39 -6.30 15.14 -25.32
CA ARG A 39 -6.80 16.21 -26.20
C ARG A 39 -6.45 17.60 -25.70
N VAL A 40 -6.59 17.85 -24.39
CA VAL A 40 -6.19 19.14 -23.81
C VAL A 40 -4.69 19.40 -23.99
N LEU A 41 -3.87 18.37 -23.78
CA LEU A 41 -2.43 18.46 -23.97
C LEU A 41 -2.01 18.58 -25.45
N GLN A 42 -2.78 18.02 -26.40
CA GLN A 42 -2.48 18.07 -27.84
C GLN A 42 -2.94 19.37 -28.48
N ASP A 43 -4.23 19.67 -28.33
CA ASP A 43 -4.90 20.72 -29.07
C ASP A 43 -4.91 22.04 -28.30
N GLY A 44 -4.58 22.01 -27.01
CA GLY A 44 -4.69 23.17 -26.13
C GLY A 44 -6.13 23.63 -25.95
N GLU A 45 -7.09 22.72 -26.13
CA GLU A 45 -8.52 23.01 -26.08
C GLU A 45 -9.29 21.94 -25.30
N TYR A 46 -10.36 22.34 -24.62
CA TYR A 46 -11.28 21.44 -23.95
C TYR A 46 -12.74 21.83 -24.19
N THR A 47 -13.65 20.87 -24.08
CA THR A 47 -15.09 21.11 -24.18
C THR A 47 -15.75 20.91 -22.82
N THR A 48 -16.63 21.82 -22.42
CA THR A 48 -17.43 21.66 -21.20
C THR A 48 -18.45 20.55 -21.39
N VAL A 49 -18.82 19.84 -20.32
CA VAL A 49 -19.86 18.81 -20.38
C VAL A 49 -21.18 19.42 -20.89
N GLY A 50 -21.67 18.96 -22.04
CA GLY A 50 -22.87 19.47 -22.70
C GLY A 50 -22.66 20.72 -23.58
N GLY A 51 -21.46 21.30 -23.59
CA GLY A 51 -21.07 22.39 -24.49
C GLY A 51 -20.46 21.84 -25.79
N ARG A 52 -20.70 22.54 -26.90
CA ARG A 52 -20.13 22.20 -28.22
C ARG A 52 -18.96 23.10 -28.61
N THR A 53 -18.76 24.20 -27.89
CA THR A 53 -17.70 25.18 -28.16
C THR A 53 -16.41 24.76 -27.45
N PRO A 54 -15.30 24.57 -28.19
CA PRO A 54 -14.00 24.39 -27.58
C PRO A 54 -13.56 25.67 -26.87
N VAL A 55 -12.89 25.51 -25.73
CA VAL A 55 -12.29 26.59 -24.94
C VAL A 55 -10.80 26.36 -24.90
N LYS A 56 -10.01 27.39 -25.20
CA LYS A 56 -8.55 27.31 -25.17
C LYS A 56 -8.03 27.15 -23.74
N ALA A 57 -7.37 26.03 -23.47
CA ALA A 57 -6.63 25.78 -22.23
C ALA A 57 -5.28 26.48 -22.27
N ASP A 58 -5.00 27.28 -21.25
CA ASP A 58 -3.67 27.81 -20.97
C ASP A 58 -3.33 27.42 -19.53
N VAL A 59 -2.76 26.23 -19.34
CA VAL A 59 -2.57 25.64 -18.01
C VAL A 59 -1.25 24.88 -17.96
N ARG A 60 -0.44 25.15 -16.92
CA ARG A 60 0.72 24.32 -16.60
C ARG A 60 0.25 23.05 -15.89
N ILE A 61 0.56 21.87 -16.42
CA ILE A 61 0.19 20.60 -15.78
C ILE A 61 1.38 20.06 -14.98
N ILE A 62 1.12 19.67 -13.73
CA ILE A 62 2.03 18.87 -12.90
C ILE A 62 1.28 17.59 -12.53
N ALA A 63 1.87 16.44 -12.80
CA ALA A 63 1.26 15.15 -12.49
C ALA A 63 2.14 14.37 -11.51
N ALA A 64 1.50 13.63 -10.60
CA ALA A 64 2.14 12.72 -9.66
C ALA A 64 1.49 11.33 -9.75
N THR A 65 2.29 10.30 -9.46
CA THR A 65 1.82 8.91 -9.42
C THR A 65 2.75 8.07 -8.55
N HIS A 66 2.18 7.09 -7.85
CA HIS A 66 2.94 6.06 -7.13
C HIS A 66 3.22 4.83 -8.00
N ARG A 67 2.60 4.76 -9.20
CA ARG A 67 2.71 3.63 -10.13
C ARG A 67 3.77 3.84 -11.19
N ASP A 68 4.40 2.74 -11.63
CA ASP A 68 5.24 2.73 -12.81
C ASP A 68 4.38 2.81 -14.09
N LEU A 69 4.29 4.03 -14.64
CA LEU A 69 3.55 4.29 -15.88
C LEU A 69 4.12 3.50 -17.07
N SER A 70 5.43 3.22 -17.12
CA SER A 70 6.01 2.43 -18.20
C SER A 70 5.52 0.98 -18.16
N ARG A 71 5.32 0.42 -16.95
CA ARG A 71 4.68 -0.89 -16.78
C ARG A 71 3.19 -0.83 -17.16
N GLN A 72 2.46 0.21 -16.74
CA GLN A 72 1.05 0.35 -17.09
C GLN A 72 0.79 0.52 -18.59
N VAL A 73 1.69 1.20 -19.31
CA VAL A 73 1.64 1.31 -20.78
C VAL A 73 1.77 -0.06 -21.43
N ARG A 74 2.76 -0.87 -21.01
CA ARG A 74 2.95 -2.24 -21.52
C ARG A 74 1.76 -3.16 -21.25
N GLN A 75 1.03 -2.92 -20.16
CA GLN A 75 -0.17 -3.69 -19.79
C GLN A 75 -1.46 -3.16 -20.43
N GLY A 76 -1.41 -2.04 -21.18
CA GLY A 76 -2.58 -1.42 -21.80
C GLY A 76 -3.49 -0.66 -20.84
N HIS A 77 -3.11 -0.48 -19.58
CA HIS A 77 -3.86 0.30 -18.58
C HIS A 77 -3.62 1.81 -18.69
N PHE A 78 -2.52 2.20 -19.35
CA PHE A 78 -2.18 3.60 -19.58
C PHE A 78 -1.82 3.82 -21.03
N ARG A 79 -2.23 4.94 -21.62
CA ARG A 79 -1.94 5.22 -23.02
C ARG A 79 -0.50 5.72 -23.20
N GLU A 80 0.17 5.16 -24.19
CA GLU A 80 1.55 5.53 -24.55
C GLU A 80 1.67 7.01 -24.98
N ASP A 81 0.70 7.50 -25.77
CA ASP A 81 0.67 8.89 -26.24
C ASP A 81 0.56 9.93 -25.11
N LEU A 82 -0.19 9.60 -24.06
CA LEU A 82 -0.31 10.43 -22.86
C LEU A 82 0.96 10.36 -22.01
N TYR A 83 1.58 9.18 -21.89
CA TYR A 83 2.80 8.99 -21.12
C TYR A 83 3.92 9.93 -21.60
N TYR A 84 4.21 9.96 -22.90
CA TYR A 84 5.25 10.82 -23.44
C TYR A 84 4.95 12.32 -23.33
N ARG A 85 3.68 12.72 -23.27
CA ARG A 85 3.29 14.12 -23.08
C ARG A 85 3.37 14.59 -21.63
N LEU A 86 3.21 13.69 -20.68
CA LEU A 86 3.37 13.99 -19.26
C LEU A 86 4.83 13.88 -18.83
N ASN A 87 5.56 12.90 -19.34
CA ASN A 87 6.93 12.58 -18.94
C ASN A 87 7.98 13.45 -19.66
N VAL A 88 7.79 14.77 -19.66
CA VAL A 88 8.73 15.73 -20.25
C VAL A 88 9.88 16.04 -19.29
N VAL A 89 9.56 16.27 -18.02
CA VAL A 89 10.53 16.53 -16.94
C VAL A 89 10.20 15.61 -15.76
N PRO A 90 10.75 14.38 -15.72
CA PRO A 90 10.52 13.46 -14.61
C PRO A 90 11.23 13.96 -13.34
N ILE A 91 10.48 14.01 -12.23
CA ILE A 91 11.03 14.24 -10.89
C ILE A 91 10.77 12.97 -10.07
N ARG A 92 11.83 12.25 -9.74
CA ARG A 92 11.74 11.08 -8.85
C ARG A 92 11.84 11.55 -7.40
N LEU A 93 10.80 11.29 -6.61
CA LEU A 93 10.83 11.53 -5.17
C LEU A 93 11.46 10.33 -4.46
N PRO A 94 12.60 10.49 -3.75
CA PRO A 94 13.21 9.40 -3.02
C PRO A 94 12.35 9.03 -1.80
N PRO A 95 12.18 7.72 -1.52
CA PRO A 95 11.54 7.25 -0.30
C PRO A 95 12.35 7.67 0.94
N LEU A 96 11.72 7.71 2.11
CA LEU A 96 12.35 8.21 3.33
C LEU A 96 13.63 7.44 3.71
N ARG A 97 13.67 6.14 3.45
CA ARG A 97 14.86 5.28 3.65
C ARG A 97 16.11 5.70 2.84
N GLU A 98 15.94 6.43 1.75
CA GLU A 98 17.06 6.96 0.94
C GLU A 98 17.53 8.34 1.44
N ARG A 99 16.84 8.93 2.43
CA ARG A 99 17.09 10.26 2.99
C ARG A 99 16.86 10.29 4.50
N THR A 100 17.52 9.39 5.21
CA THR A 100 17.38 9.26 6.67
C THR A 100 17.84 10.49 7.45
N GLU A 101 18.70 11.32 6.86
CA GLU A 101 19.18 12.59 7.41
C GLU A 101 18.04 13.58 7.71
N ASP A 102 16.94 13.51 6.93
CA ASP A 102 15.76 14.37 7.10
C ASP A 102 14.90 13.97 8.31
N ILE A 103 15.01 12.73 8.80
CA ILE A 103 14.09 12.15 9.80
C ILE A 103 14.04 13.00 11.07
N LYS A 104 15.20 13.45 11.57
CA LYS A 104 15.24 14.25 12.80
C LYS A 104 14.44 15.54 12.66
N GLN A 105 14.67 16.30 11.59
CA GLN A 105 13.97 17.56 11.35
C GLN A 105 12.47 17.35 11.10
N LEU A 106 12.11 16.26 10.41
CA LEU A 106 10.72 15.89 10.17
C LEU A 106 9.99 15.56 11.47
N VAL A 107 10.61 14.80 12.38
CA VAL A 107 10.03 14.48 13.69
C VAL A 107 9.77 15.74 14.51
N GLU A 108 10.78 16.63 14.61
CA GLU A 108 10.65 17.90 15.32
C GLU A 108 9.52 18.75 14.73
N HIS A 109 9.45 18.82 13.40
CA HIS A 109 8.38 19.50 12.68
C HIS A 109 6.99 18.91 12.99
N PHE A 110 6.84 17.59 13.01
CA PHE A 110 5.56 16.95 13.27
C PHE A 110 5.09 17.10 14.72
N PHE A 111 5.99 17.08 15.71
CA PHE A 111 5.62 17.41 17.09
C PHE A 111 5.20 18.86 17.24
N ALA A 112 5.93 19.79 16.62
CA ALA A 112 5.57 21.22 16.63
C ALA A 112 4.19 21.44 15.98
N ARG A 113 3.95 20.87 14.81
CA ARG A 113 2.66 20.94 14.12
C ARG A 113 1.54 20.26 14.91
N GLY A 114 1.83 19.15 15.60
CA GLY A 114 0.88 18.52 16.52
C GLY A 114 0.47 19.46 17.65
N ALA A 115 1.45 20.17 18.23
CA ALA A 115 1.21 21.14 19.29
C ALA A 115 0.38 22.34 18.84
N GLU A 116 0.62 22.85 17.63
CA GLU A 116 -0.23 23.89 17.00
C GLU A 116 -1.70 23.44 16.85
N ASN A 117 -1.93 22.13 16.68
CA ASN A 117 -3.27 21.54 16.57
C ASN A 117 -3.86 21.13 17.94
N GLY A 118 -3.24 21.53 19.05
CA GLY A 118 -3.76 21.32 20.41
C GLY A 118 -3.31 20.02 21.10
N LEU A 119 -2.34 19.29 20.53
CA LEU A 119 -1.69 18.17 21.23
C LEU A 119 -0.61 18.68 22.19
N PRO A 120 -0.23 17.91 23.23
CA PRO A 120 0.93 18.24 24.03
C PRO A 120 2.21 18.21 23.16
N PHE A 121 3.06 19.21 23.30
CA PHE A 121 4.38 19.21 22.67
C PHE A 121 5.24 18.12 23.31
N LYS A 122 5.92 17.31 22.49
CA LYS A 122 6.77 16.21 22.96
C LYS A 122 8.13 16.19 22.29
N THR A 123 9.06 15.54 22.94
CA THR A 123 10.41 15.26 22.42
C THR A 123 10.69 13.76 22.44
N LEU A 124 11.64 13.32 21.60
CA LEU A 124 12.15 11.94 21.65
C LEU A 124 13.46 11.91 22.41
N ASP A 125 13.68 10.84 23.17
CA ASP A 125 15.00 10.52 23.69
C ASP A 125 16.00 10.23 22.55
N PRO A 126 17.31 10.44 22.76
CA PRO A 126 18.34 10.13 21.77
C PRO A 126 18.28 8.67 21.28
N ASP A 127 18.02 7.73 22.18
CA ASP A 127 17.89 6.31 21.85
C ASP A 127 16.63 6.02 21.02
N ALA A 128 15.54 6.75 21.27
CA ALA A 128 14.32 6.65 20.49
C ALA A 128 14.53 7.19 19.06
N MET A 129 15.27 8.29 18.92
CA MET A 129 15.67 8.83 17.61
C MET A 129 16.56 7.85 16.84
N ALA A 130 17.51 7.20 17.51
CA ALA A 130 18.38 6.20 16.88
C ALA A 130 17.58 5.03 16.29
N LEU A 131 16.50 4.60 16.97
CA LEU A 131 15.60 3.58 16.42
C LEU A 131 14.91 4.03 15.14
N LEU A 132 14.41 5.27 15.09
CA LEU A 132 13.76 5.81 13.88
C LEU A 132 14.73 5.92 12.69
N LEU A 133 15.99 6.24 12.94
CA LEU A 133 17.03 6.33 11.90
C LEU A 133 17.41 4.97 11.30
N THR A 134 17.32 3.90 12.11
CA THR A 134 17.64 2.53 11.67
C THR A 134 16.43 1.76 11.14
N HIS A 135 15.22 2.28 11.35
CA HIS A 135 13.99 1.62 10.95
C HIS A 135 13.80 1.62 9.41
N PRO A 136 13.49 0.48 8.78
CA PRO A 136 13.26 0.40 7.35
C PRO A 136 11.85 0.90 6.99
N TRP A 137 11.68 2.22 6.88
CA TRP A 137 10.43 2.84 6.45
C TRP A 137 9.95 2.29 5.10
N SER A 138 8.79 1.63 5.13
CA SER A 138 8.14 1.08 3.92
C SER A 138 7.43 2.20 3.16
N GLY A 139 6.81 3.13 3.91
CA GLY A 139 6.12 4.29 3.37
C GLY A 139 7.00 5.51 3.13
N ASN A 140 6.38 6.52 2.51
CA ASN A 140 6.91 7.88 2.51
C ASN A 140 6.81 8.49 3.92
N VAL A 141 7.13 9.78 4.01
CA VAL A 141 7.05 10.61 5.23
C VAL A 141 5.74 10.49 6.03
N ARG A 142 4.62 10.07 5.40
CA ARG A 142 3.33 9.85 6.08
C ARG A 142 3.39 8.80 7.18
N GLU A 143 4.19 7.75 7.01
CA GLU A 143 4.32 6.70 8.04
C GLU A 143 4.95 7.27 9.31
N LEU A 144 6.03 8.05 9.14
CA LEU A 144 6.68 8.79 10.21
C LEU A 144 5.73 9.82 10.85
N GLU A 145 5.00 10.60 10.04
CA GLU A 145 4.02 11.58 10.53
C GLU A 145 2.96 10.91 11.41
N ASN A 146 2.37 9.80 10.94
CA ASN A 146 1.35 9.05 11.68
C ASN A 146 1.90 8.47 12.99
N LEU A 147 3.13 7.95 12.98
CA LEU A 147 3.79 7.47 14.20
C LEU A 147 3.95 8.62 15.20
N VAL A 148 4.50 9.76 14.76
CA VAL A 148 4.74 10.92 15.63
C VAL A 148 3.43 11.48 16.18
N GLN A 149 2.39 11.61 15.36
CA GLN A 149 1.07 12.05 15.81
C GLN A 149 0.47 11.10 16.83
N ARG A 150 0.60 9.79 16.62
CA ARG A 150 0.13 8.78 17.57
C ARG A 150 0.91 8.83 18.88
N LEU A 151 2.23 9.01 18.82
CA LEU A 151 3.06 9.21 20.01
C LEU A 151 2.64 10.46 20.79
N ALA A 152 2.33 11.55 20.09
CA ALA A 152 1.84 12.79 20.69
C ALA A 152 0.47 12.63 21.36
N ALA A 153 -0.42 11.81 20.78
CA ALA A 153 -1.80 11.64 21.26
C ALA A 153 -1.98 10.58 22.34
N LEU A 154 -1.25 9.46 22.29
CA LEU A 154 -1.48 8.30 23.17
C LEU A 154 -0.70 8.35 24.48
N TYR A 155 0.46 9.02 24.50
CA TYR A 155 1.35 9.01 25.66
C TYR A 155 1.23 10.32 26.43
N ALA A 156 1.18 10.23 27.75
CA ALA A 156 1.11 11.41 28.62
C ALA A 156 2.48 12.09 28.76
N ASP A 157 3.57 11.31 28.74
CA ASP A 157 4.93 11.80 29.00
C ASP A 157 5.40 12.82 27.95
N ASP A 158 6.06 13.89 28.40
CA ASP A 158 6.62 14.93 27.52
C ASP A 158 7.81 14.42 26.70
N THR A 159 8.51 13.41 27.22
CA THR A 159 9.65 12.76 26.56
C THR A 159 9.33 11.30 26.28
N ILE A 160 9.38 10.94 25.00
CA ILE A 160 9.07 9.58 24.53
C ILE A 160 10.34 8.73 24.53
N SER A 161 10.30 7.63 25.27
CA SER A 161 11.40 6.69 25.40
C SER A 161 11.52 5.72 24.22
N ALA A 162 12.71 5.11 24.09
CA ALA A 162 13.00 4.14 23.05
C ALA A 162 12.12 2.88 23.13
N GLU A 163 11.70 2.48 24.34
CA GLU A 163 10.79 1.34 24.53
C GLU A 163 9.40 1.62 23.95
N THR A 164 8.88 2.82 24.17
CA THR A 164 7.60 3.25 23.61
C THR A 164 7.63 3.27 22.08
N VAL A 165 8.68 3.85 21.49
CA VAL A 165 8.85 3.83 20.03
C VAL A 165 8.96 2.41 19.50
N ARG A 166 9.71 1.52 20.16
CA ARG A 166 9.86 0.12 19.74
C ARG A 166 8.53 -0.64 19.76
N ARG A 167 7.70 -0.42 20.79
CA ARG A 167 6.35 -1.00 20.87
C ARG A 167 5.49 -0.55 19.70
N GLU A 168 5.40 0.75 19.46
CA GLU A 168 4.59 1.31 18.36
C GLU A 168 5.06 0.83 16.98
N LEU A 169 6.38 0.74 16.76
CA LEU A 169 6.94 0.22 15.51
C LEU A 169 6.66 -1.28 15.31
N SER A 170 6.56 -2.06 16.39
CA SER A 170 6.26 -3.50 16.31
C SER A 170 4.77 -3.75 16.04
N ASP A 171 3.92 -2.92 16.64
CA ASP A 171 2.47 -2.97 16.43
C ASP A 171 2.09 -2.48 15.03
N SER A 172 2.79 -1.48 14.49
CA SER A 172 2.59 -1.04 13.10
C SER A 172 2.99 -2.11 12.09
N VAL A 173 4.09 -2.84 12.28
CA VAL A 173 4.49 -3.95 11.39
C VAL A 173 3.46 -5.09 11.43
N SER A 174 2.81 -5.32 12.57
CA SER A 174 1.76 -6.34 12.70
C SER A 174 0.41 -5.88 12.12
N GLY A 175 0.15 -4.57 12.11
CA GLY A 175 -1.04 -3.95 11.52
C GLY A 175 -0.94 -3.61 10.02
N ASN A 176 0.26 -3.62 9.43
CA ASN A 176 0.51 -3.23 8.04
C ASN A 176 0.78 -4.41 7.07
N THR A 177 0.45 -5.65 7.46
CA THR A 177 0.44 -6.82 6.53
C THR A 177 -0.67 -6.74 5.47
N SER A 178 -1.24 -5.56 5.21
CA SER A 178 -2.28 -5.35 4.21
C SER A 178 -2.23 -3.91 3.68
N ALA A 179 -1.29 -3.61 2.77
CA ALA A 179 -1.44 -2.53 1.76
C ALA A 179 -0.19 -2.29 0.87
N ASP A 180 0.88 -3.07 0.97
CA ASP A 180 1.99 -2.99 -0.01
C ASP A 180 2.24 -4.38 -0.59
N ASP A 181 1.27 -4.87 -1.36
CA ASP A 181 1.46 -6.08 -2.16
C ASP A 181 2.14 -5.70 -3.47
N THR A 182 3.47 -5.71 -3.42
CA THR A 182 4.33 -5.84 -4.57
C THR A 182 4.09 -7.18 -5.27
N ASP A 183 2.93 -7.43 -5.89
CA ASP A 183 2.67 -8.64 -6.69
C ASP A 183 3.29 -9.91 -6.06
N GLU A 184 3.29 -10.04 -4.73
CA GLU A 184 4.05 -11.09 -4.08
C GLU A 184 3.18 -12.33 -4.14
N THR A 185 3.32 -13.03 -5.26
CA THR A 185 2.55 -14.23 -5.51
C THR A 185 2.88 -15.24 -4.42
N LEU A 186 1.92 -16.13 -4.10
CA LEU A 186 2.17 -17.27 -3.22
C LEU A 186 3.43 -18.04 -3.63
N SER A 187 3.74 -18.07 -4.94
CA SER A 187 4.95 -18.65 -5.50
C SER A 187 6.23 -17.98 -5.01
N ASP A 188 6.24 -16.66 -4.86
CA ASP A 188 7.42 -15.90 -4.40
C ASP A 188 7.63 -16.07 -2.89
N ALA A 189 6.54 -16.13 -2.12
CA ALA A 189 6.60 -16.49 -0.71
C ALA A 189 7.16 -17.90 -0.48
N ILE A 190 6.68 -18.89 -1.25
CA ILE A 190 7.18 -20.27 -1.20
C ILE A 190 8.65 -20.33 -1.63
N ARG A 191 9.04 -19.62 -2.70
CA ARG A 191 10.42 -19.57 -3.19
C ARG A 191 11.37 -19.08 -2.11
N ARG A 192 11.07 -17.94 -1.45
CA ARG A 192 11.92 -17.40 -0.38
C ARG A 192 12.02 -18.35 0.82
N HIS A 193 10.92 -18.99 1.20
CA HIS A 193 10.91 -19.97 2.29
C HIS A 193 11.80 -21.17 1.99
N LEU A 194 11.72 -21.68 0.76
CA LEU A 194 12.58 -22.75 0.29
C LEU A 194 14.04 -22.32 0.27
N GLU A 195 14.38 -21.17 -0.33
CA GLU A 195 15.76 -20.64 -0.40
C GLU A 195 16.42 -20.51 0.98
N ARG A 196 15.68 -20.07 2.01
CA ARG A 196 16.15 -20.06 3.40
C ARG A 196 16.43 -21.46 3.93
N THR A 197 15.54 -22.41 3.65
CA THR A 197 15.68 -23.82 4.05
C THR A 197 16.90 -24.49 3.39
N PHE A 198 17.16 -24.18 2.11
CA PHE A 198 18.33 -24.66 1.38
C PHE A 198 19.63 -24.04 1.92
N SER A 199 19.62 -22.76 2.28
CA SER A 199 20.80 -22.02 2.77
C SER A 199 21.23 -22.44 4.19
N GLY A 200 20.31 -22.95 5.01
CA GLY A 200 20.58 -23.41 6.38
C GLY A 200 21.02 -24.88 6.50
N SER A 201 21.12 -25.62 5.39
CA SER A 201 21.49 -27.05 5.38
C SER A 201 22.95 -27.24 4.95
N GLU A 202 23.73 -28.04 5.68
CA GLU A 202 25.13 -28.34 5.34
C GLU A 202 25.22 -28.96 3.93
N GLY A 203 25.93 -28.28 3.02
CA GLY A 203 26.11 -28.71 1.63
C GLY A 203 24.97 -28.35 0.67
N GLY A 204 24.00 -27.52 1.08
CA GLY A 204 22.94 -27.02 0.19
C GLY A 204 21.89 -28.06 -0.20
N VAL A 205 21.93 -29.25 0.41
CA VAL A 205 20.94 -30.33 0.20
C VAL A 205 20.08 -30.46 1.46
N PRO A 206 18.77 -30.19 1.39
CA PRO A 206 17.89 -30.29 2.53
C PRO A 206 17.69 -31.75 2.92
N SER A 207 17.38 -31.96 4.19
CA SER A 207 17.09 -33.29 4.74
C SER A 207 15.96 -34.01 3.98
N ARG A 208 16.06 -35.35 3.89
CA ARG A 208 15.06 -36.19 3.21
C ARG A 208 13.65 -35.88 3.71
N GLY A 209 12.68 -35.91 2.80
CA GLY A 209 11.26 -35.65 3.10
C GLY A 209 10.82 -34.18 2.98
N LEU A 210 11.60 -33.32 2.31
CA LEU A 210 11.26 -31.91 2.05
C LEU A 210 9.82 -31.74 1.53
N TYR A 211 9.41 -32.54 0.54
CA TYR A 211 8.06 -32.49 -0.05
C TYR A 211 6.95 -32.63 1.01
N SER A 212 7.07 -33.63 1.90
CA SER A 212 6.08 -33.84 2.95
C SER A 212 6.05 -32.67 3.93
N ARG A 213 7.22 -32.15 4.31
CA ARG A 213 7.36 -31.06 5.27
C ARG A 213 6.74 -29.75 4.76
N VAL A 214 7.07 -29.39 3.52
CA VAL A 214 6.53 -28.19 2.85
C VAL A 214 5.01 -28.30 2.70
N LEU A 215 4.49 -29.47 2.31
CA LEU A 215 3.05 -29.67 2.26
C LEU A 215 2.40 -29.56 3.63
N HIS A 216 2.99 -30.11 4.70
CA HIS A 216 2.44 -29.97 6.05
C HIS A 216 2.41 -28.51 6.51
N GLU A 217 3.48 -27.77 6.27
CA GLU A 217 3.60 -26.34 6.60
C GLU A 217 2.61 -25.48 5.84
N MET A 218 2.31 -25.81 4.58
CA MET A 218 1.36 -25.07 3.74
C MET A 218 -0.10 -25.47 3.99
N GLU A 219 -0.38 -26.77 4.14
CA GLU A 219 -1.75 -27.27 4.26
C GLU A 219 -2.40 -26.91 5.61
N ARG A 220 -1.62 -26.88 6.69
CA ARG A 220 -2.12 -26.55 8.03
C ARG A 220 -2.76 -25.15 8.10
N PRO A 221 -2.07 -24.05 7.73
CA PRO A 221 -2.68 -22.71 7.75
C PRO A 221 -3.81 -22.58 6.74
N LEU A 222 -3.68 -23.18 5.54
CA LEU A 222 -4.72 -23.15 4.52
C LEU A 222 -6.04 -23.77 5.02
N ILE A 223 -5.97 -24.94 5.65
CA ILE A 223 -7.14 -25.65 6.17
C ILE A 223 -7.68 -24.96 7.42
N SER A 224 -6.82 -24.53 8.35
CA SER A 224 -7.24 -23.83 9.57
C SER A 224 -8.01 -22.55 9.27
N LEU A 225 -7.44 -21.67 8.45
CA LEU A 225 -8.07 -20.39 8.09
C LEU A 225 -9.39 -20.60 7.35
N THR A 226 -9.47 -21.62 6.49
CA THR A 226 -10.72 -21.94 5.79
C THR A 226 -11.78 -22.50 6.73
N LEU A 227 -11.39 -23.29 7.75
CA LEU A 227 -12.30 -23.75 8.79
C LEU A 227 -12.79 -22.59 9.66
N ASP A 228 -11.93 -21.66 10.02
CA ASP A 228 -12.28 -20.48 10.80
C ASP A 228 -13.25 -19.57 10.02
N ALA A 229 -12.95 -19.29 8.76
CA ALA A 229 -13.82 -18.53 7.87
C ALA A 229 -15.20 -19.18 7.66
N THR A 230 -15.27 -20.50 7.76
CA THR A 230 -16.52 -21.28 7.68
C THR A 230 -17.11 -21.64 9.04
N ARG A 231 -16.58 -21.08 10.14
CA ARG A 231 -17.01 -21.32 11.54
C ARG A 231 -17.05 -22.81 11.92
N GLY A 232 -16.10 -23.58 11.41
CA GLY A 232 -15.99 -25.03 11.64
C GLY A 232 -16.91 -25.90 10.77
N ASN A 233 -17.56 -25.33 9.74
CA ASN A 233 -18.38 -26.11 8.80
C ASN A 233 -17.49 -26.82 7.76
N GLN A 234 -17.12 -28.06 8.08
CA GLN A 234 -16.28 -28.91 7.23
C GLN A 234 -16.84 -29.19 5.82
N ILE A 235 -18.16 -29.14 5.60
CA ILE A 235 -18.72 -29.37 4.26
C ILE A 235 -18.42 -28.16 3.38
N ARG A 236 -18.69 -26.96 3.91
CA ARG A 236 -18.44 -25.70 3.21
C ARG A 236 -16.94 -25.43 3.05
N ALA A 237 -16.13 -25.77 4.05
CA ALA A 237 -14.67 -25.69 3.94
C ALA A 237 -14.13 -26.61 2.84
N ALA A 238 -14.65 -27.83 2.72
CA ALA A 238 -14.24 -28.78 1.69
C ALA A 238 -14.59 -28.27 0.29
N GLU A 239 -15.77 -27.66 0.13
CA GLU A 239 -16.20 -27.05 -1.13
C GLU A 239 -15.31 -25.86 -1.53
N ILE A 240 -14.99 -24.97 -0.60
CA ILE A 240 -14.10 -23.82 -0.85
C ILE A 240 -12.69 -24.29 -1.22
N LEU A 241 -12.18 -25.34 -0.57
CA LEU A 241 -10.87 -25.93 -0.87
C LEU A 241 -10.87 -26.79 -2.14
N GLY A 242 -12.02 -27.07 -2.75
CA GLY A 242 -12.14 -28.01 -3.88
C GLY A 242 -11.80 -29.46 -3.51
N LEU A 243 -11.89 -29.82 -2.23
CA LEU A 243 -11.56 -31.14 -1.71
C LEU A 243 -12.81 -31.96 -1.44
N ASN A 244 -12.70 -33.29 -1.56
CA ASN A 244 -13.71 -34.18 -1.01
C ASN A 244 -13.74 -34.04 0.53
N ARG A 245 -14.94 -34.00 1.12
CA ARG A 245 -15.15 -33.95 2.58
C ARG A 245 -14.37 -35.01 3.35
N ASN A 246 -14.28 -36.23 2.83
CA ASN A 246 -13.55 -37.32 3.48
C ASN A 246 -12.03 -37.07 3.49
N THR A 247 -11.51 -36.46 2.42
CA THR A 247 -10.12 -36.03 2.31
C THR A 247 -9.82 -34.91 3.30
N LEU A 248 -10.69 -33.91 3.40
CA LEU A 248 -10.53 -32.83 4.38
C LEU A 248 -10.52 -33.37 5.82
N ARG A 249 -11.43 -34.31 6.15
CA ARG A 249 -11.47 -34.96 7.48
C ARG A 249 -10.24 -35.79 7.80
N LYS A 250 -9.61 -36.38 6.80
CA LYS A 250 -8.35 -37.10 6.97
C LYS A 250 -7.22 -36.11 7.26
N LYS A 251 -7.11 -35.05 6.46
CA LYS A 251 -6.10 -34.00 6.63
C LYS A 251 -6.20 -33.26 7.97
N ILE A 252 -7.41 -32.94 8.44
CA ILE A 252 -7.63 -32.33 9.76
C ILE A 252 -7.06 -33.19 10.88
N ARG A 253 -7.18 -34.53 10.78
CA ARG A 253 -6.65 -35.47 11.78
C ARG A 253 -5.13 -35.66 11.66
N GLU A 254 -4.60 -35.68 10.43
CA GLU A 254 -3.17 -35.82 10.18
C GLU A 254 -2.38 -34.57 10.59
N LEU A 255 -2.98 -33.38 10.47
CA LEU A 255 -2.37 -32.09 10.78
C LEU A 255 -2.71 -31.56 12.19
N ASP A 256 -3.42 -32.35 13.00
CA ASP A 256 -3.85 -32.03 14.36
C ASP A 256 -4.49 -30.62 14.48
N ILE A 257 -5.47 -30.36 13.61
CA ILE A 257 -6.17 -29.07 13.55
C ILE A 257 -7.39 -29.11 14.47
N GLU A 258 -7.43 -28.24 15.48
CA GLU A 258 -8.57 -28.08 16.36
C GLU A 258 -9.75 -27.43 15.63
N VAL A 259 -10.87 -28.15 15.53
CA VAL A 259 -12.08 -27.63 14.90
C VAL A 259 -12.98 -27.03 15.97
N VAL A 260 -12.83 -25.73 16.24
CA VAL A 260 -13.74 -25.01 17.12
C VAL A 260 -15.05 -24.75 16.36
N ARG A 261 -16.10 -25.50 16.71
CA ARG A 261 -17.43 -25.23 16.18
C ARG A 261 -18.00 -24.03 16.93
N GLY A 262 -18.23 -22.93 16.21
CA GLY A 262 -19.01 -21.82 16.75
C GLY A 262 -20.36 -22.34 17.21
N THR A 263 -20.63 -22.23 18.51
CA THR A 263 -21.94 -22.48 19.11
C THR A 263 -22.96 -21.63 18.37
N ARG A 264 -24.09 -22.25 18.01
CA ARG A 264 -25.22 -21.61 17.33
C ARG A 264 -25.82 -20.50 18.18
#